data_AF-A0A7S3S7R7-F1
#
_entry.id   AF-A0A7S3S7R7-F1
#
_cell.length_a   1.000
_cell.length_b   1.000
_cell.length_c   1.000
_cell.angle_alpha   90.00
_cell.angle_beta   90.00
_cell.angle_gamma   90.00
#
_symmetry.space_group_name_H-M   'P 1'
#
loop_
_entity.id
_entity.type
_entity.pdbx_description
1 polymer ?
#
loop_
_entity_poly.entity_id
_entity_poly.type
_entity_poly.pdbx_seq_one_letter_code
_entity_poly.pdbx_strand_id
1 'polypeptide(L)'
;EKYVGKTITLEGGEEMQTLGQLMLTDTTDPGKEPTALQVDAAFVAIGHDPNTWYVKGQVEMDANNYVVASDKSTRTSVPGVFAAGDVADHVYRQAITSAGSGAMAALDAERYLSENPVEEEQCVRQEDFSTWSLKELRNQIQLLGIKCVACTEKQDFATALRNTY
;
A
#
# COMPACT_ATOMS: atom_id res chain seq x y z
N GLU A 1 25.06 -24.92 0.90
CA GLU A 1 23.73 -24.35 1.22
C GLU A 1 23.73 -23.94 2.70
N LYS A 2 23.10 -22.82 3.08
CA LYS A 2 23.17 -22.27 4.46
C LYS A 2 22.25 -22.99 5.48
N TYR A 3 21.37 -23.84 4.99
CA TYR A 3 20.41 -24.63 5.76
C TYR A 3 20.20 -25.96 5.03
N VAL A 4 19.88 -27.01 5.78
CA VAL A 4 19.51 -28.32 5.21
C VAL A 4 18.16 -28.73 5.76
N GLY A 5 17.29 -29.16 4.86
CA GLY A 5 15.95 -29.62 5.19
C GLY A 5 15.94 -31.01 5.80
N LYS A 6 14.96 -31.28 6.65
CA LYS A 6 14.59 -32.60 7.17
C LYS A 6 13.24 -32.98 6.57
N THR A 7 13.11 -34.19 6.06
CA THR A 7 11.81 -34.68 5.56
C THR A 7 11.08 -35.35 6.71
N ILE A 8 9.82 -34.96 6.95
CA ILE A 8 8.92 -35.61 7.90
C ILE A 8 7.70 -36.14 7.16
N THR A 9 7.20 -37.30 7.59
CA THR A 9 5.96 -37.90 7.06
C THR A 9 4.82 -37.58 8.01
N LEU A 10 3.76 -36.98 7.49
CA LEU A 10 2.55 -36.63 8.24
C LEU A 10 1.58 -37.82 8.33
N GLU A 11 0.69 -37.80 9.32
CA GLU A 11 -0.42 -38.76 9.40
C GLU A 11 -1.34 -38.58 8.19
N GLY A 12 -1.19 -39.45 7.20
CA GLY A 12 -1.79 -39.31 5.86
C GLY A 12 -0.83 -39.67 4.71
N GLY A 13 0.47 -39.84 5.01
CA GLY A 13 1.47 -40.23 4.02
C GLY A 13 2.03 -39.06 3.20
N GLU A 14 1.67 -37.82 3.54
CA GLU A 14 2.25 -36.63 2.93
C GLU A 14 3.65 -36.35 3.50
N GLU A 15 4.62 -36.12 2.62
CA GLU A 15 5.97 -35.72 3.01
C GLU A 15 6.11 -34.19 3.01
N MET A 16 6.63 -33.64 4.10
CA MET A 16 6.92 -32.21 4.24
C MET A 16 8.40 -32.00 4.52
N GLN A 17 9.02 -31.03 3.84
CA GLN A 17 10.37 -30.58 4.18
C GLN A 17 10.30 -29.50 5.26
N THR A 18 10.96 -29.73 6.39
CA THR A 18 11.13 -28.79 7.50
C THR A 18 12.59 -28.36 7.60
N LEU A 19 12.89 -27.34 8.40
CA LEU A 19 14.27 -27.07 8.78
C LEU A 19 14.80 -28.25 9.63
N GLY A 20 16.02 -28.71 9.36
CA GLY A 20 16.70 -29.72 10.17
C GLY A 20 17.98 -29.21 10.81
N GLN A 21 18.71 -28.34 10.10
CA GLN A 21 19.94 -27.76 10.62
C GLN A 21 20.29 -26.42 9.98
N LEU A 22 21.05 -25.62 10.71
CA LEU A 22 21.68 -24.38 10.26
C LEU A 22 23.20 -24.57 10.16
N MET A 23 23.79 -24.06 9.07
CA MET A 23 25.24 -23.99 8.93
C MET A 23 25.73 -22.63 9.40
N LEU A 24 26.54 -22.62 10.46
CA LEU A 24 27.07 -21.41 11.10
C LEU A 24 28.55 -21.23 10.77
N THR A 25 28.93 -20.01 10.40
CA THR A 25 30.33 -19.60 10.21
C THR A 25 30.78 -18.79 11.43
N ASP A 26 31.97 -19.09 11.93
CA ASP A 26 32.58 -18.39 13.07
C ASP A 26 32.99 -16.98 12.64
N THR A 27 32.57 -15.96 13.40
CA THR A 27 32.93 -14.55 13.11
C THR A 27 34.31 -14.16 13.64
N THR A 28 34.91 -15.00 14.51
CA THR A 28 36.22 -14.75 15.12
C THR A 28 37.36 -15.49 14.43
N ASP A 29 37.05 -16.60 13.74
CA ASP A 29 37.99 -17.38 12.96
C ASP A 29 37.40 -17.73 11.57
N PRO A 30 37.63 -16.87 10.55
CA PRO A 30 37.10 -17.09 9.20
C PRO A 30 37.68 -18.31 8.48
N GLY A 31 38.80 -18.88 8.97
CA GLY A 31 39.43 -20.07 8.39
C GLY A 31 38.85 -21.38 8.89
N LYS A 32 37.97 -21.32 9.89
CA LYS A 32 37.33 -22.48 10.50
C LYS A 32 36.16 -22.98 9.64
N GLU A 33 36.08 -24.29 9.51
CA GLU A 33 34.99 -24.94 8.77
C GLU A 33 33.62 -24.61 9.40
N PRO A 34 32.58 -24.37 8.58
CA PRO A 34 31.22 -24.15 9.06
C PRO A 34 30.73 -25.29 9.94
N THR A 35 30.02 -24.95 11.01
CA THR A 35 29.48 -25.93 11.96
C THR A 35 27.98 -26.11 11.78
N ALA A 36 27.50 -27.36 11.89
CA ALA A 36 26.09 -27.67 11.79
C ALA A 36 25.42 -27.58 13.18
N LEU A 37 24.33 -26.82 13.28
CA LEU A 37 23.47 -26.74 14.45
C LEU A 37 22.12 -27.36 14.13
N GLN A 38 21.75 -28.45 14.82
CA GLN A 38 20.45 -29.10 14.67
C GLN A 38 19.35 -28.23 15.28
N VAL A 39 18.32 -27.89 14.51
CA VAL A 39 17.17 -27.09 14.94
C VAL A 39 15.93 -27.49 14.17
N ASP A 40 14.78 -27.42 14.83
CA ASP A 40 13.47 -27.67 14.17
C ASP A 40 12.88 -26.38 13.56
N ALA A 41 13.31 -25.20 14.05
CA ALA A 41 12.82 -23.89 13.61
C ALA A 41 13.89 -22.80 13.75
N ALA A 42 13.78 -21.77 12.91
CA ALA A 42 14.61 -20.57 12.98
C ALA A 42 13.75 -19.33 12.76
N PHE A 43 13.97 -18.29 13.57
CA PHE A 43 13.31 -16.99 13.46
C PHE A 43 14.35 -15.94 13.10
N VAL A 44 14.21 -15.30 11.94
CA VAL A 44 15.15 -14.29 11.46
C VAL A 44 14.71 -12.92 11.99
N ALA A 45 15.43 -12.41 13.00
CA ALA A 45 15.13 -11.13 13.65
C ALA A 45 16.27 -10.12 13.45
N ILE A 46 16.54 -9.74 12.19
CA ILE A 46 17.66 -8.84 11.80
C ILE A 46 17.27 -7.36 11.73
N GLY A 47 16.09 -7.00 12.22
CA GLY A 47 15.54 -5.65 12.12
C GLY A 47 14.40 -5.54 11.12
N HIS A 48 13.92 -4.32 10.91
CA HIS A 48 12.77 -4.00 10.05
C HIS A 48 13.17 -2.93 9.04
N ASP A 49 12.79 -3.13 7.78
CA ASP A 49 12.85 -2.12 6.73
C ASP A 49 11.43 -1.60 6.48
N PRO A 50 11.11 -0.34 6.83
CA PRO A 50 9.78 0.20 6.62
C PRO A 50 9.49 0.32 5.12
N ASN A 51 8.27 -0.04 4.70
CA ASN A 51 7.85 -0.01 3.29
C ASN A 51 7.62 1.43 2.79
N THR A 52 8.65 2.25 2.72
CA THR A 52 8.54 3.69 2.43
C THR A 52 9.16 4.10 1.10
N TRP A 53 9.57 3.12 0.27
CA TRP A 53 10.26 3.35 -1.00
C TRP A 53 9.53 4.32 -1.94
N TYR A 54 8.19 4.33 -1.93
CA TYR A 54 7.36 5.14 -2.80
C TYR A 54 7.16 6.58 -2.32
N VAL A 55 7.45 6.88 -1.05
CA VAL A 55 7.37 8.23 -0.46
C VAL A 55 8.73 8.84 -0.13
N LYS A 56 9.83 8.13 -0.42
CA LYS A 56 11.19 8.64 -0.23
C LYS A 56 11.40 9.97 -0.94
N GLY A 57 11.89 10.96 -0.19
CA GLY A 57 12.15 12.31 -0.66
C GLY A 57 10.90 13.18 -0.85
N GLN A 58 9.70 12.64 -0.62
CA GLN A 58 8.44 13.40 -0.69
C GLN A 58 7.98 13.84 0.71
N VAL A 59 8.19 12.98 1.71
CA VAL A 59 7.93 13.28 3.13
C VAL A 59 9.24 13.23 3.92
N GLU A 60 9.27 13.92 5.05
CA GLU A 60 10.40 13.86 5.98
C GLU A 60 10.54 12.45 6.56
N MET A 61 11.79 11.99 6.64
CA MET A 61 12.15 10.66 7.09
C MET A 61 13.32 10.71 8.06
N ASP A 62 13.37 9.74 8.97
CA ASP A 62 14.51 9.56 9.85
C ASP A 62 15.68 8.85 9.12
N ALA A 63 16.80 8.70 9.82
CA ALA A 63 17.99 8.01 9.29
C ALA A 63 17.75 6.52 8.96
N ASN A 64 16.66 5.93 9.45
CA ASN A 64 16.27 4.54 9.25
C ASN A 64 15.11 4.38 8.26
N ASN A 65 14.76 5.43 7.49
CA ASN A 65 13.67 5.47 6.51
C ASN A 65 12.24 5.39 7.08
N TYR A 66 12.04 5.63 8.37
CA TYR A 66 10.69 5.78 8.95
C TYR A 66 10.15 7.17 8.62
N VAL A 67 8.84 7.26 8.40
CA VAL A 67 8.19 8.55 8.17
C VAL A 67 8.11 9.33 9.48
N VAL A 68 8.59 10.57 9.47
CA VAL A 68 8.51 11.44 10.65
C VAL A 68 7.10 12.01 10.75
N ALA A 69 6.39 11.60 11.80
CA ALA A 69 5.09 12.15 12.19
C ALA A 69 5.27 13.12 13.37
N SER A 70 4.34 14.07 13.52
CA SER A 70 4.39 15.05 14.62
C SER A 70 4.06 14.41 15.97
N ASP A 71 4.73 14.80 17.06
CA ASP A 71 4.69 14.18 18.41
C ASP A 71 3.29 13.89 19.04
N LYS A 72 2.21 14.50 18.53
CA LYS A 72 0.84 14.32 19.05
C LYS A 72 -0.21 14.09 17.95
N SER A 73 0.21 13.84 16.72
CA SER A 73 -0.69 13.59 15.58
C SER A 73 -0.04 12.66 14.58
N THR A 74 -0.74 12.34 13.51
CA THR A 74 -0.22 11.52 12.42
C THR A 74 0.26 12.34 11.23
N ARG A 75 0.25 13.67 11.35
CA ARG A 75 0.65 14.61 10.30
C ARG A 75 2.14 14.47 10.00
N THR A 76 2.45 14.34 8.70
CA THR A 76 3.82 14.36 8.18
C THR A 76 4.25 15.79 7.81
N SER A 77 5.44 15.95 7.23
CA SER A 77 5.91 17.23 6.68
C SER A 77 5.08 17.75 5.50
N VAL A 78 4.25 16.90 4.87
CA VAL A 78 3.40 17.28 3.74
C VAL A 78 1.94 17.38 4.19
N PRO A 79 1.28 18.55 4.03
CA PRO A 79 -0.14 18.70 4.33
C PRO A 79 -1.01 17.70 3.56
N GLY A 80 -1.97 17.09 4.24
CA GLY A 80 -2.84 16.06 3.65
C GLY A 80 -2.22 14.66 3.58
N VAL A 81 -0.96 14.50 3.97
CA VAL A 81 -0.30 13.19 4.08
C VAL A 81 -0.10 12.84 5.55
N PHE A 82 -0.59 11.66 5.92
CA PHE A 82 -0.57 11.14 7.30
C PHE A 82 0.15 9.79 7.34
N ALA A 83 0.83 9.50 8.45
CA ALA A 83 1.55 8.25 8.67
C ALA A 83 1.07 7.57 9.96
N ALA A 84 0.82 6.25 9.88
CA ALA A 84 0.32 5.45 10.98
C ALA A 84 0.89 4.03 10.96
N GLY A 85 1.00 3.45 12.15
CA GLY A 85 1.60 2.14 12.39
C GLY A 85 3.11 2.10 12.21
N ASP A 86 3.63 0.89 12.00
CA ASP A 86 5.07 0.58 11.97
C ASP A 86 5.87 1.44 10.98
N VAL A 87 5.24 2.05 9.97
CA VAL A 87 5.90 2.97 9.03
C VAL A 87 6.41 4.26 9.70
N ALA A 88 5.80 4.64 10.82
CA ALA A 88 6.15 5.79 11.65
C ALA A 88 6.54 5.40 13.09
N ASP A 89 6.31 4.14 13.49
CA ASP A 89 6.65 3.61 14.82
C ASP A 89 7.83 2.62 14.75
N HIS A 90 9.02 3.10 15.09
CA HIS A 90 10.21 2.25 15.19
C HIS A 90 10.41 1.62 16.59
N VAL A 91 9.57 1.96 17.57
CA VAL A 91 9.74 1.60 18.99
C VAL A 91 8.84 0.45 19.41
N TYR A 92 7.51 0.58 19.22
CA TYR A 92 6.56 -0.40 19.76
C TYR A 92 6.25 -1.52 18.78
N ARG A 93 5.91 -1.20 17.52
CA ARG A 93 5.64 -2.17 16.44
C ARG A 93 4.67 -3.28 16.87
N GLN A 94 3.60 -2.89 17.56
CA GLN A 94 2.56 -3.81 18.00
C GLN A 94 1.29 -3.58 17.19
N ALA A 95 0.55 -4.66 16.93
CA ALA A 95 -0.73 -4.56 16.23
C ALA A 95 -1.68 -3.55 16.88
N ILE A 96 -1.70 -3.47 18.21
CA ILE A 96 -2.57 -2.54 18.94
C ILE A 96 -2.11 -1.07 18.83
N THR A 97 -0.81 -0.81 18.83
CA THR A 97 -0.29 0.57 18.64
C THR A 97 -0.51 1.03 17.21
N SER A 98 -0.36 0.13 16.25
CA SER A 98 -0.66 0.37 14.83
C SER A 98 -2.14 0.61 14.57
N ALA A 99 -3.03 -0.14 15.23
CA ALA A 99 -4.47 0.12 15.15
C ALA A 99 -4.84 1.49 15.77
N GLY A 100 -4.25 1.83 16.92
CA GLY A 100 -4.50 3.12 17.58
C GLY A 100 -4.05 4.32 16.73
N SER A 101 -2.83 4.27 16.20
CA SER A 101 -2.33 5.31 15.30
C SER A 101 -3.10 5.38 13.97
N GLY A 102 -3.61 4.24 13.47
CA GLY A 102 -4.50 4.22 12.31
C GLY A 102 -5.82 4.98 12.55
N ALA A 103 -6.41 4.80 13.73
CA ALA A 103 -7.59 5.58 14.13
C ALA A 103 -7.29 7.08 14.26
N MET A 104 -6.11 7.44 14.79
CA MET A 104 -5.66 8.84 14.83
C MET A 104 -5.51 9.43 13.42
N ALA A 105 -4.92 8.68 12.48
CA ALA A 105 -4.76 9.13 11.09
C ALA A 105 -6.09 9.34 10.38
N ALA A 106 -7.08 8.47 10.63
CA ALA A 106 -8.41 8.65 10.07
C ALA A 106 -9.06 9.97 10.57
N LEU A 107 -8.94 10.28 11.87
CA LEU A 107 -9.47 11.51 12.44
C LEU A 107 -8.70 12.76 11.98
N ASP A 108 -7.38 12.67 11.87
CA ASP A 108 -6.56 13.76 11.36
C ASP A 108 -6.88 14.06 9.88
N ALA A 109 -7.08 13.03 9.07
CA ALA A 109 -7.49 13.15 7.68
C ALA A 109 -8.90 13.73 7.54
N GLU A 110 -9.86 13.28 8.35
CA GLU A 110 -11.23 13.79 8.37
C GLU A 110 -11.27 15.29 8.71
N ARG A 111 -10.53 15.71 9.73
CA ARG A 111 -10.38 17.13 10.07
C ARG A 111 -9.73 17.93 8.96
N TYR A 112 -8.65 17.40 8.37
CA TYR A 112 -7.97 18.07 7.27
C TYR A 112 -8.89 18.30 6.06
N LEU A 113 -9.67 17.29 5.67
CA LEU A 113 -10.65 17.41 4.59
C LEU A 113 -11.78 18.40 4.92
N SER A 114 -12.22 18.43 6.17
CA SER A 114 -13.26 19.37 6.63
C SER A 114 -12.76 20.83 6.63
N GLU A 115 -11.50 21.05 6.96
CA GLU A 115 -10.85 22.37 6.96
C GLU A 115 -10.42 22.82 5.54
N ASN A 116 -10.20 21.87 4.64
CA ASN A 116 -9.80 22.09 3.25
C ASN A 116 -10.86 21.51 2.31
N PRO A 117 -12.07 22.11 2.27
CA PRO A 117 -13.10 21.65 1.36
C PRO A 117 -12.56 21.72 -0.06
N VAL A 118 -12.46 20.57 -0.71
CA VAL A 118 -12.27 20.52 -2.15
C VAL A 118 -13.48 21.19 -2.77
N GLU A 119 -13.27 22.21 -3.61
CA GLU A 119 -14.31 22.57 -4.57
C GLU A 119 -14.59 21.28 -5.35
N GLU A 120 -15.83 20.81 -5.32
CA GLU A 120 -16.25 19.68 -6.14
C GLU A 120 -16.04 20.08 -7.61
N GLU A 121 -14.86 19.83 -8.17
CA GLU A 121 -14.77 19.48 -9.58
C GLU A 121 -15.63 18.23 -9.70
N GLN A 122 -16.86 18.43 -10.17
CA GLN A 122 -17.90 17.43 -10.28
C GLN A 122 -17.26 16.07 -10.59
N CYS A 123 -17.27 15.16 -9.61
CA CYS A 123 -17.05 13.76 -9.89
C CYS A 123 -18.32 13.31 -10.62
N VAL A 124 -18.40 13.68 -11.90
CA VAL A 124 -19.40 13.12 -12.79
C VAL A 124 -19.01 11.65 -12.84
N ARG A 125 -19.76 10.80 -12.13
CA ARG A 125 -19.79 9.38 -12.45
C ARG A 125 -20.02 9.32 -13.95
N GLN A 126 -19.02 8.85 -14.70
CA GLN A 126 -18.98 8.85 -16.16
C GLN A 126 -20.19 8.16 -16.82
N GLU A 127 -21.10 7.58 -16.04
CA GLU A 127 -22.23 6.78 -16.51
C GLU A 127 -23.56 7.54 -16.61
N ASP A 128 -23.70 8.71 -15.96
CA ASP A 128 -24.97 9.45 -15.90
C ASP A 128 -25.02 10.68 -16.83
N PHE A 129 -24.74 10.44 -18.11
CA PHE A 129 -25.00 11.39 -19.21
C PHE A 129 -26.50 11.81 -19.35
N SER A 130 -27.38 11.21 -18.54
CA SER A 130 -28.82 11.51 -18.48
C SER A 130 -29.10 12.94 -18.00
N THR A 131 -28.24 13.50 -17.14
CA THR A 131 -28.40 14.85 -16.57
C THR A 131 -27.80 15.95 -17.44
N TRP A 132 -26.87 15.61 -18.34
CA TRP A 132 -26.15 16.56 -19.19
C TRP A 132 -27.04 17.21 -20.23
N SER A 133 -26.78 18.47 -20.55
CA SER A 133 -27.41 19.18 -21.66
C SER A 133 -26.92 18.65 -23.01
N LEU A 134 -27.70 18.88 -24.07
CA LEU A 134 -27.30 18.54 -25.45
C LEU A 134 -25.98 19.21 -25.87
N LYS A 135 -25.67 20.39 -25.31
CA LYS A 135 -24.44 21.11 -25.61
C LYS A 135 -23.22 20.41 -25.01
N GLU A 136 -23.33 19.95 -23.78
CA GLU A 136 -22.26 19.22 -23.06
C GLU A 136 -21.98 17.87 -23.72
N LEU A 137 -23.03 17.11 -24.06
CA LEU A 137 -22.89 15.81 -24.74
C LEU A 137 -22.19 15.93 -26.10
N ARG A 138 -22.54 16.95 -26.90
CA ARG A 138 -21.92 17.18 -28.21
C ARG A 138 -20.46 17.61 -28.09
N ASN A 139 -20.16 18.49 -27.13
CA ASN A 139 -18.78 18.93 -26.89
C ASN A 139 -17.89 17.73 -26.50
N GLN A 140 -18.40 16.86 -25.62
CA GLN A 140 -17.66 15.67 -25.19
C GLN A 140 -17.45 14.66 -26.31
N ILE A 141 -18.47 14.40 -27.14
CA ILE A 141 -18.35 13.54 -28.32
C ILE A 141 -17.31 14.07 -29.30
N GLN A 142 -17.27 15.40 -29.51
CA GLN A 142 -16.29 16.04 -30.36
C GLN A 142 -14.87 15.97 -29.79
N LEU A 143 -14.70 16.19 -28.47
CA LEU A 143 -13.42 16.07 -27.78
C LEU A 143 -12.85 14.65 -27.84
N LEU A 144 -13.71 13.63 -27.72
CA LEU A 144 -13.31 12.22 -27.77
C LEU A 144 -13.24 11.66 -29.20
N GLY A 145 -13.61 12.44 -30.22
CA GLY A 145 -13.59 11.98 -31.62
C GLY A 145 -14.59 10.87 -31.94
N ILE A 146 -15.66 10.73 -31.15
CA ILE A 146 -16.67 9.68 -31.32
C ILE A 146 -17.54 10.00 -32.54
N LYS A 147 -17.54 9.12 -33.54
CA LYS A 147 -18.42 9.25 -34.71
C LYS A 147 -19.82 8.72 -34.40
N CYS A 148 -20.72 9.59 -33.93
CA CYS A 148 -22.13 9.20 -33.83
C CYS A 148 -22.85 9.40 -35.18
N VAL A 149 -23.22 8.29 -35.82
CA VAL A 149 -23.79 8.29 -37.18
C VAL A 149 -25.31 8.50 -37.21
N ALA A 150 -25.99 8.48 -36.06
CA ALA A 150 -27.45 8.61 -35.98
C ALA A 150 -27.96 9.33 -34.72
N CYS A 151 -27.14 10.15 -34.05
CA CYS A 151 -27.58 10.85 -32.84
C CYS A 151 -28.48 12.05 -33.19
N THR A 152 -29.77 11.94 -32.87
CA THR A 152 -30.74 13.04 -33.08
C THR A 152 -31.28 13.56 -31.75
N GLU A 153 -31.52 12.66 -30.80
CA GLU A 153 -32.04 12.99 -29.48
C GLU A 153 -30.95 12.94 -28.41
N LYS A 154 -31.20 13.62 -27.28
CA LYS A 154 -30.28 13.65 -26.12
C LYS A 154 -29.86 12.24 -25.67
N GLN A 155 -30.78 11.30 -25.75
CA GLN A 155 -30.58 9.92 -25.32
C GLN A 155 -29.62 9.15 -26.25
N ASP A 156 -29.58 9.48 -27.54
CA ASP A 156 -28.64 8.89 -28.50
C ASP A 156 -27.21 9.33 -28.20
N PHE A 157 -27.00 10.63 -27.94
CA PHE A 157 -25.67 11.17 -27.60
C PHE A 157 -25.17 10.61 -26.26
N ALA A 158 -26.05 10.50 -25.26
CA ALA A 158 -25.73 9.87 -23.99
C ALA A 158 -25.36 8.39 -24.17
N THR A 159 -26.08 7.65 -25.02
CA THR A 159 -25.81 6.23 -25.30
C THR A 159 -24.51 6.03 -26.06
N ALA A 160 -24.20 6.90 -27.03
CA ALA A 160 -22.94 6.86 -27.78
C ALA A 160 -21.73 7.06 -26.86
N LEU A 161 -21.84 7.97 -25.88
CA LEU A 161 -20.82 8.17 -24.85
C LEU A 161 -20.72 6.95 -23.91
N ARG A 162 -21.84 6.39 -23.43
CA ARG A 162 -21.81 5.18 -22.59
C ARG A 162 -21.15 3.98 -23.28
N ASN A 163 -21.37 3.78 -24.58
CA ASN A 163 -20.82 2.63 -25.30
C ASN A 163 -19.31 2.75 -25.60
N THR A 164 -18.72 3.92 -25.38
CA THR A 164 -17.29 4.18 -25.65
C THR A 164 -16.42 4.00 -24.39
N TYR A 165 -17.03 4.14 -23.21
CA TYR A 165 -16.39 3.87 -21.91
C TYR A 165 -16.76 2.47 -21.43
#